data_AF-F2F0C2-F1
#
_entry.id   AF-F2F0C2-F1
#
_cell.length_a   1.000
_cell.length_b   1.000
_cell.length_c   1.000
_cell.angle_alpha   90.00
_cell.angle_beta   90.00
_cell.angle_gamma   90.00
#
_symmetry.space_group_name_H-M   'P 1'
#
loop_
_entity.id
_entity.type
_entity.pdbx_description
1 polymer ?
#
loop_
_entity_poly.entity_id
_entity_poly.type
_entity_poly.pdbx_seq_one_letter_code
_entity_poly.pdbx_strand_id
1 'polypeptide(L)'
;MLQVYLLYFDIGSMRIQTEVLQLQNETIDILDLQLNKVLQAEGYDFFDYSDEISILVDDKGFEKELNPVFEIVSHFGEKINLAGRLLFVRNIENEYSTDIGSIKYQDIFNLRINLNIKLIGMTN
;
A
#
# COMPACT_ATOMS: atom_id res chain seq x y z
N MET A 1 17.65 2.20 4.14
CA MET A 1 16.72 1.99 3.02
C MET A 1 15.64 1.03 3.45
N LEU A 2 14.38 1.38 3.22
CA LEU A 2 13.19 0.58 3.47
C LEU A 2 12.71 -0.03 2.14
N GLN A 3 12.52 -1.35 2.09
CA GLN A 3 11.96 -2.00 0.91
C GLN A 3 10.44 -2.10 1.03
N VAL A 4 9.71 -1.68 0.01
CA VAL A 4 8.23 -1.69 -0.01
C VAL A 4 7.70 -2.26 -1.32
N TYR A 5 6.47 -2.76 -1.33
CA TYR A 5 5.83 -3.28 -2.54
C TYR A 5 4.63 -2.42 -2.92
N LEU A 6 4.73 -1.73 -4.05
CA LEU A 6 3.72 -0.83 -4.57
C LEU A 6 2.81 -1.58 -5.54
N LEU A 7 1.51 -1.34 -5.44
CA LEU A 7 0.49 -1.71 -6.44
C LEU A 7 -0.28 -0.46 -6.84
N TYR A 8 -0.47 -0.25 -8.14
CA TYR A 8 -1.26 0.85 -8.67
C TYR A 8 -1.90 0.49 -10.01
N PHE A 9 -2.92 1.26 -10.44
CA PHE A 9 -3.49 1.12 -11.77
C PHE A 9 -2.84 2.11 -12.73
N ASP A 10 -2.25 1.60 -13.81
CA ASP A 10 -1.69 2.41 -14.87
C ASP A 10 -2.76 2.64 -15.94
N ILE A 11 -3.24 3.89 -16.04
CA ILE A 11 -4.31 4.28 -16.97
C ILE A 11 -3.85 4.19 -18.43
N GLY A 12 -2.57 4.47 -18.72
CA GLY A 12 -2.04 4.43 -20.09
C GLY A 12 -2.03 3.01 -20.69
N SER A 13 -1.74 2.02 -19.86
CA SER A 13 -1.72 0.60 -20.22
C SER A 13 -2.99 -0.16 -19.84
N MET A 14 -3.91 0.50 -19.11
CA MET A 14 -5.16 -0.06 -18.57
C MET A 14 -4.93 -1.35 -17.78
N ARG A 15 -3.90 -1.38 -16.93
CA ARG A 15 -3.49 -2.58 -16.18
C ARG A 15 -3.03 -2.24 -14.78
N ILE A 16 -3.21 -3.21 -13.87
CA ILE A 16 -2.58 -3.17 -12.56
C ILE A 16 -1.07 -3.40 -12.75
N GLN A 17 -0.27 -2.51 -12.17
CA GLN A 17 1.18 -2.56 -12.13
C GLN A 17 1.64 -2.76 -10.71
N THR A 18 2.81 -3.38 -10.57
CA THR A 18 3.42 -3.60 -9.25
C THR A 18 4.93 -3.39 -9.30
N GLU A 19 5.48 -2.75 -8.28
CA GLU A 19 6.90 -2.41 -8.20
C GLU A 19 7.44 -2.69 -6.79
N VAL A 20 8.73 -3.02 -6.71
CA VAL A 20 9.47 -3.05 -5.44
C VAL A 20 10.29 -1.78 -5.37
N LEU A 21 10.02 -0.93 -4.39
CA LEU A 21 10.72 0.34 -4.21
C LEU A 21 11.68 0.27 -3.02
N GLN A 22 12.74 1.05 -3.10
CA GLN A 22 13.69 1.28 -2.02
C GLN A 22 13.56 2.73 -1.58
N LEU A 23 13.00 2.95 -0.39
CA LEU A 23 12.76 4.27 0.17
C LEU A 23 13.86 4.67 1.14
N GLN A 24 14.21 5.94 1.10
CA GLN A 24 15.04 6.58 2.11
C GLN A 24 14.29 6.60 3.44
N ASN A 25 15.01 6.29 4.53
CA ASN A 25 14.44 6.16 5.87
C ASN A 25 15.45 6.52 6.97
N GLU A 26 16.36 7.45 6.66
CA GLU A 26 17.37 7.96 7.57
C GLU A 26 16.75 8.65 8.79
N THR A 27 15.59 9.31 8.59
CA THR A 27 14.75 9.89 9.63
C THR A 27 13.28 9.58 9.36
N ILE A 28 12.45 9.71 10.39
CA ILE A 28 10.99 9.54 10.27
C ILE A 28 10.42 10.56 9.27
N ASP A 29 10.83 11.82 9.34
CA ASP A 29 10.36 12.87 8.41
C ASP A 29 10.73 12.58 6.95
N ILE A 30 11.92 12.02 6.69
CA ILE A 30 12.33 11.63 5.34
C ILE A 30 11.49 10.46 4.86
N LEU A 31 11.27 9.45 5.71
CA LEU A 31 10.43 8.32 5.36
C LEU A 31 9.00 8.77 5.05
N ASP A 32 8.42 9.61 5.91
CA ASP A 32 7.06 10.13 5.74
C ASP A 32 6.90 10.90 4.42
N LEU A 33 7.87 11.76 4.08
CA LEU A 33 7.89 12.47 2.80
C LEU A 33 7.96 11.50 1.60
N GLN A 34 8.75 10.43 1.70
CA GLN A 34 8.85 9.42 0.64
C GLN A 34 7.54 8.64 0.49
N LEU A 35 6.91 8.24 1.59
CA LEU A 35 5.63 7.52 1.59
C LEU A 35 4.52 8.36 0.96
N ASN A 36 4.34 9.60 1.43
CA ASN A 36 3.39 10.55 0.88
C ASN A 36 3.62 10.78 -0.62
N LYS A 37 4.87 10.93 -1.04
CA LYS A 37 5.20 11.07 -2.47
C LYS A 37 4.85 9.84 -3.30
N VAL A 38 5.14 8.64 -2.81
CA VAL A 38 4.85 7.38 -3.51
C VAL A 38 3.35 7.18 -3.63
N LEU A 39 2.60 7.42 -2.54
CA LEU A 39 1.14 7.32 -2.49
C LEU A 39 0.43 8.45 -3.23
N GLN A 40 1.14 9.53 -3.56
CA GLN A 40 0.57 10.78 -4.10
C GLN A 40 -0.43 11.41 -3.13
N ALA A 41 -0.10 11.40 -1.85
CA ALA A 41 -0.98 11.73 -0.73
C ALA A 41 -0.44 12.90 0.11
N GLU A 42 -1.33 13.54 0.87
CA GLU A 42 -0.97 14.52 1.91
C GLU A 42 -0.82 13.86 3.29
N GLY A 43 -1.49 12.72 3.48
CA GLY A 43 -1.38 11.81 4.62
C GLY A 43 -1.74 10.39 4.16
N TYR A 44 -1.61 9.41 5.06
CA TYR A 44 -1.95 8.03 4.74
C TYR A 44 -2.51 7.30 5.94
N ASP A 45 -3.39 6.34 5.64
CA ASP A 45 -3.97 5.42 6.61
C ASP A 45 -3.35 4.03 6.49
N PHE A 46 -3.39 3.29 7.60
CA PHE A 46 -2.94 1.89 7.68
C PHE A 46 -4.15 0.97 7.63
N PHE A 47 -4.07 -0.06 6.79
CA PHE A 47 -5.03 -1.14 6.74
C PHE A 47 -4.32 -2.47 6.93
N ASP A 48 -4.71 -3.22 7.96
CA ASP A 48 -4.11 -4.51 8.25
C ASP A 48 -4.54 -5.56 7.21
N TYR A 49 -3.59 -5.99 6.39
CA TYR A 49 -3.83 -7.04 5.40
C TYR A 49 -3.62 -8.43 6.01
N SER A 50 -2.65 -8.55 6.92
CA SER A 50 -2.36 -9.75 7.72
C SER A 50 -1.59 -9.34 8.97
N ASP A 51 -1.34 -10.29 9.89
CA ASP A 51 -0.56 -10.02 11.11
C ASP A 51 0.80 -9.33 10.83
N GLU A 52 1.44 -9.68 9.71
CA GLU A 52 2.77 -9.15 9.39
C GLU A 52 2.78 -7.98 8.40
N ILE A 53 1.66 -7.71 7.70
CA ILE A 53 1.62 -6.82 6.52
C ILE A 53 0.44 -5.87 6.64
N SER A 54 0.74 -4.58 6.50
CA SER A 54 -0.27 -3.54 6.33
C SER A 54 -0.14 -2.87 4.97
N ILE A 55 -1.26 -2.32 4.51
CA ILE A 55 -1.38 -1.54 3.29
C ILE A 55 -1.47 -0.08 3.72
N LEU A 56 -0.52 0.73 3.25
CA LEU A 56 -0.63 2.18 3.31
C LEU A 56 -1.36 2.67 2.07
N VAL A 57 -2.28 3.60 2.28
CA VAL A 57 -3.06 4.24 1.23
C VAL A 57 -3.31 5.70 1.60
N ASP A 58 -3.49 6.52 0.57
CA ASP A 58 -3.91 7.91 0.70
C ASP A 58 -5.21 8.04 1.51
N ASP A 59 -5.16 8.79 2.62
CA ASP A 59 -6.29 8.99 3.55
C ASP A 59 -7.49 9.68 2.87
N LYS A 60 -7.21 10.51 1.86
CA LYS A 60 -8.20 11.20 1.02
C LYS A 60 -8.33 10.59 -0.37
N GLY A 61 -7.90 9.34 -0.57
CA GLY A 61 -7.89 8.70 -1.89
C GLY A 61 -9.26 8.69 -2.58
N PHE A 62 -10.35 8.60 -1.81
CA PHE A 62 -11.72 8.61 -2.33
C PHE A 62 -12.22 10.00 -2.78
N GLU A 63 -11.57 11.08 -2.35
CA GLU A 63 -11.95 12.47 -2.68
C GLU A 63 -11.26 12.97 -3.95
N LYS A 64 -10.23 12.27 -4.43
CA LYS A 64 -9.47 12.64 -5.63
C LYS A 64 -10.19 12.11 -6.87
N GLU A 65 -10.36 12.94 -7.90
CA GLU A 65 -10.99 12.54 -9.16
C GLU A 65 -10.17 11.48 -9.91
N LEU A 66 -10.86 10.54 -10.58
CA LEU A 66 -10.27 9.50 -11.43
C LEU A 66 -9.24 8.59 -10.74
N ASN A 67 -9.32 8.48 -9.42
CA ASN A 67 -8.45 7.63 -8.62
C ASN A 67 -8.98 6.18 -8.67
N PRO A 68 -8.16 5.17 -9.02
CA PRO A 68 -8.60 3.78 -9.10
C PRO A 68 -9.08 3.28 -7.73
N VAL A 69 -10.19 2.55 -7.70
CA VAL A 69 -10.70 1.93 -6.48
C VAL A 69 -10.54 0.42 -6.58
N PHE A 70 -9.88 -0.16 -5.58
CA PHE A 70 -9.61 -1.59 -5.47
C PHE A 70 -10.45 -2.21 -4.36
N GLU A 71 -11.14 -3.32 -4.65
CA GLU A 71 -11.63 -4.24 -3.63
C GLU A 71 -10.50 -5.24 -3.32
N ILE A 72 -10.12 -5.35 -2.04
CA ILE A 72 -9.15 -6.32 -1.54
C ILE A 72 -9.80 -7.20 -0.49
N VAL A 73 -9.45 -8.49 -0.51
CA VAL A 73 -9.75 -9.40 0.60
C VAL A 73 -8.49 -9.60 1.43
N SER A 74 -8.51 -9.20 2.70
CA SER A 74 -7.41 -9.42 3.64
C SER A 74 -7.20 -10.91 3.93
N HIS A 75 -6.07 -11.29 4.52
CA HIS A 75 -5.86 -12.66 4.99
C HIS A 75 -6.87 -13.10 6.06
N PHE A 76 -7.49 -12.15 6.75
CA PHE A 76 -8.57 -12.40 7.72
C PHE A 76 -9.93 -12.63 7.04
N GLY A 77 -10.02 -12.47 5.72
CA GLY A 77 -11.25 -12.63 4.94
C GLY A 77 -12.11 -11.37 4.86
N GLU A 78 -11.66 -10.26 5.42
CA GLU A 78 -12.37 -8.98 5.37
C GLU A 78 -12.25 -8.36 3.99
N LYS A 79 -13.35 -7.80 3.50
CA LYS A 79 -13.37 -7.08 2.22
C LYS A 79 -13.29 -5.60 2.49
N ILE A 80 -12.35 -4.95 1.83
CA ILE A 80 -12.16 -3.50 1.95
C ILE A 80 -11.96 -2.87 0.58
N ASN A 81 -12.50 -1.65 0.44
CA ASN A 81 -12.27 -0.83 -0.73
C ASN A 81 -11.22 0.22 -0.40
N LEU A 82 -10.15 0.29 -1.21
CA LEU A 82 -9.06 1.24 -1.06
C LEU A 82 -8.88 2.02 -2.37
N ALA A 83 -8.69 3.33 -2.29
CA ALA A 83 -8.59 4.22 -3.45
C ALA A 83 -7.16 4.74 -3.66
N GLY A 84 -6.70 4.70 -4.91
CA GLY A 84 -5.40 5.21 -5.33
C GLY A 84 -4.30 4.15 -5.29
N ARG A 85 -3.12 4.54 -4.82
CA ARG A 85 -1.94 3.68 -4.78
C ARG A 85 -1.90 2.89 -3.48
N LEU A 86 -1.53 1.62 -3.55
CA LEU A 86 -1.49 0.73 -2.41
C LEU A 86 -0.04 0.32 -2.14
N LEU A 87 0.46 0.63 -0.95
CA LEU A 87 1.84 0.34 -0.57
C LEU A 87 1.87 -0.69 0.55
N PHE A 88 2.32 -1.90 0.23
CA PHE A 88 2.44 -2.99 1.17
C PHE A 88 3.77 -2.87 1.92
N VAL A 89 3.68 -2.88 3.25
CA VAL A 89 4.79 -2.77 4.19
C VAL A 89 4.66 -3.82 5.27
N ARG A 90 5.78 -4.17 5.93
CA ARG A 90 5.70 -5.03 7.12
C ARG A 90 5.40 -4.20 8.36
N ASN A 91 4.64 -4.78 9.27
CA ASN A 91 4.53 -4.26 10.62
C ASN A 91 5.77 -4.68 11.43
N ILE A 92 6.36 -3.73 12.13
CA ILE A 92 7.33 -3.99 13.20
C ILE A 92 6.60 -3.64 14.48
N GLU A 93 6.06 -4.66 15.14
CA GLU A 93 5.52 -4.50 16.49
C GLU A 93 6.65 -4.09 17.44
N ASN A 94 6.47 -2.96 18.12
CA ASN A 94 7.27 -2.57 19.26
C ASN A 94 6.35 -2.33 20.46
N GLU A 95 6.89 -2.35 21.68
CA GLU A 95 6.09 -2.32 22.92
C GLU A 95 5.20 -1.06 23.07
N TYR A 96 5.39 -0.05 22.20
CA TYR A 96 4.76 1.26 22.28
C TYR A 96 4.09 1.74 20.99
N SER A 97 4.33 1.13 19.82
CA SER A 97 3.77 1.56 18.53
C SER A 97 3.75 0.42 17.49
N THR A 98 3.46 0.76 16.24
CA THR A 98 3.71 -0.11 15.07
C THR A 98 4.61 0.66 14.14
N ASP A 99 5.86 0.22 13.99
CA ASP A 99 6.81 0.82 13.05
C ASP A 99 6.70 0.17 11.66
N ILE A 100 7.15 0.88 10.63
CA ILE A 100 7.14 0.40 9.25
C ILE A 100 8.43 -0.38 8.95
N GLY A 101 8.28 -1.65 8.58
CA GLY A 101 9.36 -2.56 8.21
C GLY A 101 9.45 -2.89 6.73
N SER A 102 10.64 -3.32 6.33
CA SER A 102 10.91 -3.73 4.94
C SER A 102 10.18 -5.02 4.58
N ILE A 103 9.50 -5.03 3.43
CA ILE A 103 8.91 -6.24 2.87
C ILE A 103 10.00 -7.25 2.48
N LYS A 104 9.79 -8.54 2.77
CA LYS A 104 10.71 -9.63 2.39
C LYS A 104 10.36 -10.19 1.02
N TYR A 105 11.29 -10.94 0.42
CA TYR A 105 11.04 -11.62 -0.85
C TYR A 105 9.88 -12.63 -0.77
N GLN A 106 9.75 -13.33 0.37
CA GLN A 106 8.65 -14.26 0.61
C GLN A 106 7.30 -13.55 0.64
N ASP A 107 7.24 -12.35 1.25
CA ASP A 107 6.02 -11.55 1.31
C ASP A 107 5.59 -11.11 -0.09
N ILE A 108 6.54 -10.62 -0.91
CA ILE A 108 6.29 -10.24 -2.31
C ILE A 108 5.79 -11.44 -3.11
N PHE A 109 6.42 -12.61 -2.95
CA PHE A 109 6.00 -13.82 -3.64
C PHE A 109 4.57 -14.19 -3.24
N ASN A 110 4.27 -14.22 -1.93
CA ASN A 110 2.95 -14.53 -1.39
C ASN A 110 1.87 -13.56 -1.89
N LEU A 111 2.15 -12.25 -1.89
CA LEU A 111 1.24 -11.25 -2.44
C LEU A 111 0.97 -11.51 -3.92
N ARG A 112 2.00 -11.81 -4.73
CA ARG A 112 1.81 -12.07 -6.16
C ARG A 112 0.94 -13.29 -6.46
N ILE A 113 0.96 -14.31 -5.62
CA ILE A 113 0.20 -15.55 -5.86
C ILE A 113 -1.17 -15.57 -5.19
N ASN A 114 -1.32 -14.90 -4.04
CA ASN A 114 -2.50 -15.05 -3.18
C ASN A 114 -3.30 -13.76 -3.00
N LEU A 115 -2.80 -12.59 -3.40
CA LEU A 115 -3.52 -11.34 -3.24
C LEU A 115 -4.83 -11.39 -4.05
N ASN A 116 -5.95 -11.37 -3.34
CA ASN A 116 -7.27 -11.29 -3.93
C ASN A 116 -7.66 -9.82 -4.07
N ILE A 117 -7.38 -9.26 -5.25
CA ILE A 117 -7.60 -7.86 -5.59
C ILE A 117 -8.40 -7.72 -6.88
N LYS A 118 -9.32 -6.75 -6.91
CA LYS A 118 -10.07 -6.36 -8.11
C LYS A 118 -10.13 -4.85 -8.22
N LEU A 119 -9.88 -4.33 -9.42
CA LEU A 119 -10.27 -2.96 -9.73
C LEU A 119 -11.79 -2.92 -9.90
N ILE A 120 -12.48 -2.15 -9.06
CA ILE A 120 -13.95 -2.05 -9.07
C ILE A 120 -14.47 -0.77 -9.71
N GLY A 121 -13.60 0.22 -9.93
CA GLY A 121 -13.96 1.46 -10.61
C GLY A 121 -12.91 2.54 -10.41
N MET A 122 -13.34 3.77 -10.66
CA MET A 122 -12.60 5.00 -10.36
C MET A 122 -13.54 5.95 -9.63
N THR A 123 -12.99 6.82 -8.81
CA THR A 123 -13.71 7.95 -8.20
C THR A 123 -14.15 8.95 -9.27
N ASN A 124 -15.23 9.68 -8.97
CA ASN A 124 -15.82 10.71 -9.85
C ASN A 124 -15.29 12.09 -9.53
#